data_AF-A0A428SYZ0-F1
#
_entry.id   AF-A0A428SYZ0-F1
#
_cell.length_a   1.000
_cell.length_b   1.000
_cell.length_c   1.000
_cell.angle_alpha   90.00
_cell.angle_beta   90.00
_cell.angle_gamma   90.00
#
_symmetry.space_group_name_H-M   'P 1'
#
loop_
_entity.id
_entity.type
_entity.pdbx_description
1 polymer ?
#
loop_
_entity_poly.entity_id
_entity_poly.type
_entity_poly.pdbx_seq_one_letter_code
_entity_poly.pdbx_strand_id
1 'polypeptide(L)'
;MMLKSIKSSSGESAPAPKVDIAVPTDALSIQEESSQEIMHDGGYGWVCVFAVFMLNAHTWGISTSYSVFLAHYRQTSTLQGASSLHYAFVGGLQFSQAFMISPLATKVMGHFGPRVCLLAGVVLQTCSLLGASFATHIWHLYLGQALGFGWGVGFILIASQNVVPQWFHRRRGLATGLAAVGTGAGGLLYAMVAGQMIQQMGVGWAIRVLAIVSGVVNTACSITVRTRDKVIHPKYSLFNFDLFRQRRYLLLLGFSFFSMLGEIVILTQIPDYGAAVLELQGTQISVIGAMVALGQILGRSSIGLASDHFGHLNIAALVTFLAGLWSLAVWIPASSYGLLIFFSLFIGAFA
;
A
#
# COMPACT_ATOMS: atom_id res chain seq x y z
N MET A 1 12.81 2.06 87.87
CA MET A 1 13.34 0.78 88.38
C MET A 1 13.05 -0.30 87.34
N MET A 2 14.12 -0.77 86.68
CA MET A 2 14.30 -2.07 85.98
C MET A 2 13.31 -2.59 84.93
N LEU A 3 13.75 -2.51 83.66
CA LEU A 3 13.93 -3.59 82.67
C LEU A 3 13.26 -4.97 82.89
N LYS A 4 12.54 -5.45 81.87
CA LYS A 4 12.77 -6.80 81.30
C LYS A 4 12.26 -6.93 79.85
N SER A 5 13.20 -7.27 78.97
CA SER A 5 13.05 -7.79 77.60
C SER A 5 12.37 -9.16 77.59
N ILE A 6 11.69 -9.54 76.50
CA ILE A 6 11.80 -10.86 75.82
C ILE A 6 11.11 -10.85 74.44
N LYS A 7 11.96 -11.07 73.42
CA LYS A 7 11.84 -11.79 72.13
C LYS A 7 10.79 -11.46 71.06
N SER A 8 11.34 -11.21 69.87
CA SER A 8 10.69 -11.34 68.56
C SER A 8 10.33 -12.79 68.24
N SER A 9 9.20 -12.97 67.57
CA SER A 9 8.84 -14.16 66.82
C SER A 9 8.30 -13.69 65.48
N SER A 10 9.07 -13.97 64.43
CA SER A 10 8.70 -13.83 63.03
C SER A 10 7.65 -14.89 62.68
N GLY A 11 6.41 -14.46 62.44
CA GLY A 11 5.36 -15.32 61.91
C GLY A 11 5.52 -15.50 60.40
N GLU A 12 5.94 -16.71 60.00
CA GLU A 12 5.82 -17.22 58.63
C GLU A 12 4.37 -17.18 58.17
N SER A 13 4.09 -16.44 57.09
CA SER A 13 2.82 -16.54 56.37
C SER A 13 2.83 -17.81 55.50
N ALA A 14 1.89 -18.71 55.75
CA ALA A 14 1.73 -19.97 55.01
C ALA A 14 1.46 -19.72 53.51
N PRO A 15 1.99 -20.55 52.59
CA PRO A 15 1.75 -20.38 51.16
C PRO A 15 0.32 -20.79 50.79
N ALA A 16 -0.34 -19.97 49.97
CA ALA A 16 -1.64 -20.27 49.39
C ALA A 16 -1.59 -21.55 48.52
N PRO A 17 -2.68 -22.35 48.46
CA PRO A 17 -2.69 -23.58 47.68
C PRO A 17 -2.60 -23.24 46.19
N LYS A 18 -1.55 -23.75 45.54
CA LYS A 18 -1.43 -23.75 44.08
C LYS A 18 -2.43 -24.76 43.52
N VAL A 19 -3.51 -24.26 42.94
CA VAL A 19 -4.35 -25.07 42.05
C VAL A 19 -3.63 -25.14 40.72
N ASP A 20 -2.87 -26.21 40.51
CA ASP A 20 -2.28 -26.53 39.21
C ASP A 20 -3.41 -26.95 38.26
N ILE A 21 -3.98 -25.98 37.54
CA ILE A 21 -4.80 -26.27 36.37
C ILE A 21 -3.83 -26.75 35.28
N ALA A 22 -3.54 -28.06 35.27
CA ALA A 22 -2.88 -28.70 34.15
C ALA A 22 -3.81 -28.60 32.94
N VAL A 23 -3.61 -27.57 32.12
CA VAL A 23 -4.15 -27.55 30.75
C VAL A 23 -3.58 -28.77 30.04
N PRO A 24 -4.40 -29.69 29.52
CA PRO A 24 -3.89 -30.88 28.85
C PRO A 24 -2.97 -30.44 27.72
N THR A 25 -1.72 -30.91 27.73
CA THR A 25 -0.72 -30.64 26.68
C THR A 25 -1.26 -31.01 25.30
N ASP A 26 -2.17 -31.99 25.24
CA ASP A 26 -2.87 -32.42 24.03
C ASP A 26 -3.85 -31.38 23.47
N ALA A 27 -4.43 -30.50 24.32
CA ALA A 27 -5.32 -29.45 23.85
C ALA A 27 -4.55 -28.29 23.19
N LEU A 28 -3.33 -28.02 23.65
CA LEU A 28 -2.42 -27.06 23.01
C LEU A 28 -1.85 -27.63 21.71
N SER A 29 -1.47 -28.91 21.67
CA SER A 29 -0.96 -29.55 20.45
C SER A 29 -2.04 -29.72 19.38
N ILE A 30 -3.29 -30.06 19.72
CA ILE A 30 -4.40 -30.13 18.74
C ILE A 30 -4.74 -28.74 18.17
N GLN A 31 -4.60 -27.68 18.98
CA GLN A 31 -4.88 -26.31 18.55
C GLN A 31 -3.72 -25.71 17.73
N GLU A 32 -2.48 -26.11 18.01
CA GLU A 32 -1.31 -25.81 17.17
C GLU A 32 -1.28 -26.63 15.87
N GLU A 33 -1.60 -27.94 15.92
CA GLU A 33 -1.69 -28.81 14.74
C GLU A 33 -2.84 -28.39 13.82
N SER A 34 -4.02 -28.04 14.35
CA SER A 34 -5.12 -27.50 13.52
C SER A 34 -4.82 -26.10 12.96
N SER A 35 -3.99 -25.30 13.64
CA SER A 35 -3.54 -24.00 13.11
C SER A 35 -2.44 -24.16 12.05
N GLN A 36 -1.59 -25.18 12.16
CA GLN A 36 -0.52 -25.49 11.20
C GLN A 36 -1.02 -26.28 9.97
N GLU A 37 -2.01 -27.17 10.11
CA GLU A 37 -2.59 -27.94 9.00
C GLU A 37 -3.29 -27.07 7.94
N ILE A 38 -3.68 -25.82 8.28
CA ILE A 38 -4.57 -25.04 7.42
C ILE A 38 -3.81 -24.20 6.37
N MET A 39 -2.51 -23.90 6.49
CA MET A 39 -1.80 -22.98 5.58
C MET A 39 -0.94 -23.68 4.52
N HIS A 40 -1.58 -24.28 3.51
CA HIS A 40 -0.85 -24.74 2.31
C HIS A 40 -0.45 -23.53 1.43
N ASP A 41 0.84 -23.37 1.16
CA ASP A 41 1.40 -22.42 0.18
C ASP A 41 0.94 -22.75 -1.26
N GLY A 42 -0.33 -22.52 -1.58
CA GLY A 42 -0.86 -22.79 -2.91
C GLY A 42 -2.39 -22.90 -3.02
N GLY A 43 -2.84 -23.65 -4.03
CA GLY A 43 -4.25 -23.82 -4.36
C GLY A 43 -4.94 -22.51 -4.70
N TYR A 44 -6.08 -22.24 -4.04
CA TYR A 44 -6.85 -21.01 -4.24
C TYR A 44 -6.09 -19.74 -3.83
N GLY A 45 -5.02 -19.85 -3.03
CA GLY A 45 -4.16 -18.73 -2.68
C GLY A 45 -3.62 -18.00 -3.92
N TRP A 46 -3.29 -18.71 -5.00
CA TRP A 46 -2.83 -18.09 -6.26
C TRP A 46 -3.91 -17.33 -7.00
N VAL A 47 -5.17 -17.78 -6.90
CA VAL A 47 -6.32 -17.02 -7.41
C VAL A 47 -6.49 -15.72 -6.62
N CYS A 48 -6.31 -15.76 -5.30
CA CYS A 48 -6.30 -14.57 -4.46
C CYS A 48 -5.13 -13.64 -4.81
N VAL A 49 -3.93 -14.16 -5.09
CA VAL A 49 -2.78 -13.35 -5.55
C VAL A 49 -3.12 -12.61 -6.84
N PHE A 50 -3.68 -13.30 -7.83
CA PHE A 50 -4.09 -12.66 -9.10
C PHE A 50 -5.21 -11.63 -8.90
N ALA A 51 -6.19 -11.93 -8.06
CA ALA A 51 -7.27 -10.98 -7.76
C ALA A 51 -6.74 -9.72 -7.06
N VAL A 52 -5.82 -9.86 -6.08
CA VAL A 52 -5.19 -8.70 -5.41
C VAL A 52 -4.25 -7.95 -6.35
N PHE A 53 -3.55 -8.65 -7.25
CA PHE A 53 -2.80 -8.03 -8.35
C PHE A 53 -3.69 -7.13 -9.21
N MET A 54 -4.84 -7.63 -9.65
CA MET A 54 -5.81 -6.86 -10.42
C MET A 54 -6.37 -5.68 -9.62
N LEU A 55 -6.73 -5.88 -8.34
CA LEU A 55 -7.18 -4.80 -7.45
C LEU A 55 -6.12 -3.70 -7.35
N ASN A 56 -4.84 -4.05 -7.16
CA ASN A 56 -3.73 -3.09 -7.09
C ASN A 56 -3.51 -2.36 -8.42
N ALA A 57 -3.62 -3.06 -9.55
CA ALA A 57 -3.50 -2.45 -10.87
C ALA A 57 -4.59 -1.40 -11.14
N HIS A 58 -5.83 -1.68 -10.77
CA HIS A 58 -6.99 -0.82 -11.01
C HIS A 58 -7.26 0.19 -9.88
N THR A 59 -6.43 0.23 -8.84
CA THR A 59 -6.48 1.24 -7.78
C THR A 59 -5.23 2.11 -7.86
N TRP A 60 -4.09 1.59 -7.42
CA TRP A 60 -2.82 2.30 -7.41
C TRP A 60 -2.30 2.60 -8.81
N GLY A 61 -2.54 1.74 -9.80
CA GLY A 61 -2.17 2.04 -11.19
C GLY A 61 -2.94 3.22 -11.77
N ILE A 62 -4.24 3.35 -11.44
CA ILE A 62 -5.00 4.57 -11.78
C ILE A 62 -4.42 5.78 -11.03
N SER A 63 -4.08 5.62 -9.74
CA SER A 63 -3.49 6.71 -8.95
C SER A 63 -2.20 7.26 -9.54
N THR A 64 -1.28 6.38 -9.98
CA THR A 64 -0.01 6.79 -10.58
C THR A 64 -0.20 7.41 -11.97
N SER A 65 -1.22 7.00 -12.72
CA SER A 65 -1.57 7.60 -14.02
C SER A 65 -2.10 9.04 -13.92
N TYR A 66 -2.40 9.54 -12.71
CA TYR A 66 -2.83 10.92 -12.48
C TYR A 66 -1.84 11.95 -13.04
N SER A 67 -0.55 11.62 -13.08
CA SER A 67 0.50 12.45 -13.68
C SER A 67 0.20 12.85 -15.13
N VAL A 68 -0.44 11.98 -15.92
CA VAL A 68 -0.85 12.24 -17.31
C VAL A 68 -1.99 13.26 -17.36
N PHE A 69 -2.98 13.10 -16.47
CA PHE A 69 -4.08 14.06 -16.34
C PHE A 69 -3.57 15.42 -15.87
N LEU A 70 -2.65 15.45 -14.90
CA LEU A 70 -2.02 16.66 -14.39
C LEU A 70 -1.26 17.43 -15.49
N ALA A 71 -0.49 16.73 -16.32
CA ALA A 71 0.21 17.32 -17.46
C ALA A 71 -0.77 17.99 -18.44
N HIS A 72 -1.88 17.30 -18.77
CA HIS A 72 -2.92 17.85 -19.63
C HIS A 72 -3.64 19.06 -19.00
N TYR A 73 -3.97 19.00 -17.71
CA TYR A 73 -4.61 20.11 -16.99
C TYR A 73 -3.76 21.38 -16.96
N ARG A 74 -2.44 21.22 -16.84
CA ARG A 74 -1.47 22.34 -16.90
C ARG A 74 -1.43 23.02 -18.26
N GLN A 75 -1.56 22.26 -19.34
CA GLN A 75 -1.50 22.79 -20.71
C GLN A 75 -2.80 23.49 -21.12
N THR A 76 -3.94 22.95 -20.71
CA THR A 76 -5.25 23.35 -21.27
C THR A 76 -6.01 24.36 -20.38
N SER A 77 -5.55 24.61 -19.14
CA SER A 77 -6.28 25.45 -18.16
C SER A 77 -7.78 25.09 -18.07
N THR A 78 -8.06 23.78 -18.07
CA THR A 78 -9.39 23.19 -18.36
C THR A 78 -10.52 23.69 -17.45
N LEU A 79 -10.22 24.02 -16.20
CA LEU A 79 -11.18 24.54 -15.21
C LEU A 79 -10.85 26.01 -14.92
N GLN A 80 -11.86 26.88 -15.05
CA GLN A 80 -11.70 28.32 -14.82
C GLN A 80 -11.20 28.60 -13.39
N GLY A 81 -10.13 29.38 -13.27
CA GLY A 81 -9.54 29.80 -11.99
C GLY A 81 -8.71 28.73 -11.25
N ALA A 82 -8.49 27.55 -11.84
CA ALA A 82 -7.65 26.51 -11.24
C ALA A 82 -6.18 26.72 -11.61
N SER A 83 -5.31 26.85 -10.60
CA SER A 83 -3.86 26.90 -10.80
C SER A 83 -3.27 25.48 -10.94
N SER A 84 -2.05 25.39 -11.49
CA SER A 84 -1.28 24.15 -11.54
C SER A 84 -1.08 23.49 -10.17
N LEU A 85 -1.04 24.31 -9.10
CA LEU A 85 -0.93 23.85 -7.73
C LEU A 85 -2.21 23.15 -7.27
N HIS A 86 -3.39 23.65 -7.64
CA HIS A 86 -4.64 23.00 -7.28
C HIS A 86 -4.74 21.58 -7.86
N TYR A 87 -4.39 21.39 -9.13
CA TYR A 87 -4.39 20.06 -9.73
C TYR A 87 -3.34 19.14 -9.08
N ALA A 88 -2.13 19.64 -8.80
CA ALA A 88 -1.13 18.85 -8.08
C ALA A 88 -1.64 18.43 -6.68
N PHE A 89 -2.37 19.32 -6.00
CA PHE A 89 -2.94 19.05 -4.69
C PHE A 89 -4.03 17.98 -4.73
N VAL A 90 -4.84 17.92 -5.78
CA VAL A 90 -5.82 16.82 -5.98
C VAL A 90 -5.10 15.46 -6.00
N GLY A 91 -4.04 15.33 -6.78
CA GLY A 91 -3.25 14.09 -6.86
C GLY A 91 -2.58 13.71 -5.54
N GLY A 92 -1.97 14.67 -4.84
CA GLY A 92 -1.34 14.42 -3.53
C GLY A 92 -2.36 14.06 -2.44
N LEU A 93 -3.48 14.77 -2.38
CA LEU A 93 -4.55 14.48 -1.44
C LEU A 93 -5.13 13.09 -1.68
N GLN A 94 -5.30 12.66 -2.93
CA GLN A 94 -5.79 11.33 -3.26
C GLN A 94 -5.00 10.22 -2.55
N PHE A 95 -3.66 10.28 -2.60
CA PHE A 95 -2.79 9.32 -1.91
C PHE A 95 -2.95 9.42 -0.38
N SER A 96 -2.94 10.65 0.16
CA SER A 96 -3.11 10.88 1.60
C SER A 96 -4.43 10.31 2.12
N GLN A 97 -5.53 10.55 1.40
CA GLN A 97 -6.86 10.09 1.77
C GLN A 97 -7.00 8.56 1.73
N ALA A 98 -6.30 7.89 0.82
CA ALA A 98 -6.27 6.42 0.76
C ALA A 98 -5.71 5.80 2.04
N PHE A 99 -4.74 6.45 2.70
CA PHE A 99 -4.24 6.00 3.99
C PHE A 99 -5.04 6.54 5.17
N MET A 100 -5.52 7.79 5.11
CA MET A 100 -6.23 8.44 6.21
C MET A 100 -7.56 7.76 6.57
N ILE A 101 -8.22 7.12 5.59
CA ILE A 101 -9.47 6.37 5.80
C ILE A 101 -9.26 5.01 6.50
N SER A 102 -8.01 4.57 6.67
CA SER A 102 -7.66 3.23 7.15
C SER A 102 -8.34 2.80 8.47
N PRO A 103 -8.46 3.66 9.51
CA PRO A 103 -9.18 3.28 10.72
C PRO A 103 -10.65 2.97 10.44
N LEU A 104 -11.33 3.83 9.67
CA LEU A 104 -12.74 3.62 9.33
C LEU A 104 -12.93 2.34 8.51
N ALA A 105 -12.08 2.12 7.50
CA ALA A 105 -12.11 0.89 6.71
C ALA A 105 -11.86 -0.36 7.58
N THR A 106 -10.97 -0.27 8.58
CA THR A 106 -10.70 -1.35 9.54
C THR A 106 -11.93 -1.67 10.40
N LYS A 107 -12.65 -0.64 10.87
CA LYS A 107 -13.91 -0.81 11.60
C LYS A 107 -14.98 -1.47 10.74
N VAL A 108 -15.16 -0.99 9.51
CA VAL A 108 -16.16 -1.54 8.57
C VAL A 108 -15.84 -3.01 8.26
N MET A 109 -14.57 -3.32 8.00
CA MET A 109 -14.10 -4.69 7.82
C MET A 109 -14.38 -5.57 9.05
N GLY A 110 -14.21 -5.05 10.26
CA GLY A 110 -14.47 -5.81 11.49
C GLY A 110 -15.95 -6.09 11.77
N HIS A 111 -16.85 -5.17 11.41
CA HIS A 111 -18.29 -5.36 11.63
C HIS A 111 -19.00 -6.09 10.48
N PHE A 112 -18.65 -5.78 9.23
CA PHE A 112 -19.36 -6.27 8.04
C PHE A 112 -18.55 -7.30 7.22
N GLY A 113 -17.29 -7.53 7.61
CA GLY A 113 -16.38 -8.42 6.91
C GLY A 113 -15.64 -7.76 5.74
N PRO A 114 -14.60 -8.42 5.23
CA PRO A 114 -13.72 -7.89 4.19
C PRO A 114 -14.40 -7.73 2.83
N ARG A 115 -15.33 -8.63 2.47
CA ARG A 115 -16.03 -8.56 1.17
C ARG A 115 -16.90 -7.31 1.05
N VAL A 116 -17.61 -6.96 2.13
CA VAL A 116 -18.43 -5.74 2.16
C VAL A 116 -17.54 -4.50 2.10
N CYS A 117 -16.42 -4.53 2.84
CA CYS A 117 -15.42 -3.46 2.80
C CYS A 117 -14.84 -3.25 1.39
N LEU A 118 -14.46 -4.33 0.70
CA LEU A 118 -14.00 -4.31 -0.69
C LEU A 118 -15.06 -3.69 -1.62
N LEU A 119 -16.27 -4.24 -1.62
CA LEU A 119 -17.35 -3.79 -2.51
C LEU A 119 -17.74 -2.33 -2.25
N ALA A 120 -17.78 -1.90 -0.99
CA ALA A 120 -18.02 -0.50 -0.63
C ALA A 120 -16.93 0.41 -1.22
N GLY A 121 -15.66 0.00 -1.12
CA GLY A 121 -14.54 0.71 -1.74
C GLY A 121 -14.65 0.79 -3.26
N VAL A 122 -15.04 -0.30 -3.94
CA VAL A 122 -15.23 -0.33 -5.40
C VAL A 122 -16.36 0.59 -5.86
N VAL A 123 -17.50 0.56 -5.16
CA VAL A 123 -18.62 1.46 -5.45
C VAL A 123 -18.20 2.90 -5.27
N LEU A 124 -17.54 3.22 -4.16
CA LEU A 124 -17.07 4.57 -3.88
C LEU A 124 -16.07 5.02 -4.95
N GLN A 125 -15.04 4.22 -5.25
CA GLN A 125 -14.06 4.47 -6.31
C GLN A 125 -14.74 4.78 -7.65
N THR A 126 -15.67 3.93 -8.07
CA THR A 126 -16.33 4.01 -9.38
C THR A 126 -17.24 5.23 -9.48
N CYS A 127 -18.12 5.44 -8.49
CA CYS A 127 -19.02 6.58 -8.43
C CYS A 127 -18.24 7.90 -8.36
N SER A 128 -17.13 7.92 -7.62
CA SER A 128 -16.29 9.10 -7.48
C SER A 128 -15.56 9.48 -8.77
N LEU A 129 -15.02 8.51 -9.52
CA LEU A 129 -14.44 8.79 -10.84
C LEU A 129 -15.51 9.22 -11.85
N LEU A 130 -16.66 8.55 -11.89
CA LEU A 130 -17.77 8.96 -12.75
C LEU A 130 -18.21 10.39 -12.44
N GLY A 131 -18.36 10.75 -11.15
CA GLY A 131 -18.66 12.12 -10.73
C GLY A 131 -17.57 13.11 -11.15
N ALA A 132 -16.29 12.78 -10.96
CA ALA A 132 -15.17 13.60 -11.39
C ALA A 132 -15.14 13.81 -12.92
N SER A 133 -15.69 12.89 -13.71
CA SER A 133 -15.77 13.04 -15.17
C SER A 133 -16.66 14.20 -15.64
N PHE A 134 -17.53 14.71 -14.77
CA PHE A 134 -18.41 15.85 -15.02
C PHE A 134 -17.90 17.13 -14.31
N ALA A 135 -16.62 17.17 -13.93
CA ALA A 135 -16.05 18.31 -13.23
C ALA A 135 -16.03 19.57 -14.09
N THR A 136 -16.72 20.62 -13.63
CA THR A 136 -16.68 21.98 -14.20
C THR A 136 -15.91 22.95 -13.30
N HIS A 137 -15.78 22.61 -12.02
CA HIS A 137 -15.03 23.39 -11.03
C HIS A 137 -14.02 22.50 -10.31
N ILE A 138 -12.92 23.10 -9.84
CA ILE A 138 -11.84 22.39 -9.16
C ILE A 138 -12.30 21.62 -7.91
N TRP A 139 -13.31 22.12 -7.21
CA TRP A 139 -13.86 21.45 -6.03
C TRP A 139 -14.57 20.12 -6.36
N HIS A 140 -15.09 19.95 -7.60
CA HIS A 140 -15.58 18.64 -8.05
C HIS A 140 -14.44 17.60 -8.08
N LEU A 141 -13.23 18.01 -8.49
CA LEU A 141 -12.06 17.13 -8.48
C LEU A 141 -11.56 16.85 -7.06
N TYR A 142 -11.63 17.84 -6.15
CA TYR A 142 -11.32 17.56 -4.74
C TYR A 142 -12.27 16.54 -4.12
N LEU A 143 -13.59 16.66 -4.35
CA LEU A 143 -14.56 15.72 -3.78
C LEU A 143 -14.52 14.36 -4.47
N GLY A 144 -14.53 14.33 -5.80
CA GLY A 144 -14.56 13.09 -6.57
C GLY A 144 -13.20 12.39 -6.59
N GLN A 145 -12.15 13.08 -7.02
CA GLN A 145 -10.86 12.44 -7.28
C GLN A 145 -9.96 12.38 -6.04
N ALA A 146 -9.89 13.45 -5.24
CA ALA A 146 -9.05 13.41 -4.05
C ALA A 146 -9.70 12.64 -2.89
N LEU A 147 -10.88 13.06 -2.43
CA LEU A 147 -11.55 12.43 -1.29
C LEU A 147 -12.19 11.09 -1.67
N GLY A 148 -13.16 11.11 -2.60
CA GLY A 148 -13.99 9.95 -2.91
C GLY A 148 -13.20 8.77 -3.46
N PHE A 149 -12.44 8.99 -4.53
CA PHE A 149 -11.57 7.94 -5.09
C PHE A 149 -10.47 7.53 -4.11
N GLY A 150 -9.84 8.47 -3.40
CA GLY A 150 -8.84 8.17 -2.36
C GLY A 150 -9.41 7.25 -1.27
N TRP A 151 -10.57 7.57 -0.71
CA TRP A 151 -11.25 6.72 0.26
C TRP A 151 -11.62 5.37 -0.32
N GLY A 152 -12.15 5.32 -1.55
CA GLY A 152 -12.46 4.06 -2.24
C GLY A 152 -11.25 3.13 -2.32
N VAL A 153 -10.09 3.67 -2.73
CA VAL A 153 -8.81 2.95 -2.74
C VAL A 153 -8.42 2.49 -1.34
N GLY A 154 -8.57 3.32 -0.32
CA GLY A 154 -8.25 2.96 1.06
C GLY A 154 -9.10 1.82 1.63
N PHE A 155 -10.40 1.78 1.33
CA PHE A 155 -11.26 0.65 1.67
C PHE A 155 -10.79 -0.64 1.00
N ILE A 156 -10.46 -0.57 -0.30
CA ILE A 156 -9.95 -1.72 -1.06
C ILE A 156 -8.59 -2.18 -0.52
N LEU A 157 -7.70 -1.25 -0.20
CA LEU A 157 -6.37 -1.51 0.36
C LEU A 157 -6.48 -2.30 1.66
N ILE A 158 -7.24 -1.78 2.63
CA ILE A 158 -7.33 -2.37 3.96
C ILE A 158 -7.91 -3.78 3.92
N ALA A 159 -8.91 -4.01 3.07
CA ALA A 159 -9.57 -5.30 2.94
C ALA A 159 -8.78 -6.31 2.09
N SER A 160 -7.94 -5.86 1.15
CA SER A 160 -7.16 -6.75 0.27
C SER A 160 -5.75 -7.06 0.76
N GLN A 161 -5.08 -6.13 1.47
CA GLN A 161 -3.66 -6.26 1.83
C GLN A 161 -3.35 -7.51 2.67
N ASN A 162 -4.29 -7.92 3.53
CA ASN A 162 -4.09 -9.06 4.42
C ASN A 162 -4.51 -10.38 3.79
N VAL A 163 -5.17 -10.38 2.64
CA VAL A 163 -5.70 -11.61 2.03
C VAL A 163 -4.56 -12.55 1.68
N VAL A 164 -3.58 -12.09 0.90
CA VAL A 164 -2.49 -12.94 0.41
C VAL A 164 -1.67 -13.54 1.56
N PRO A 165 -1.23 -12.75 2.57
CA PRO A 165 -0.56 -13.30 3.75
C PRO A 165 -1.29 -14.41 4.51
N GLN A 166 -2.62 -14.52 4.40
CA GLN A 166 -3.39 -15.59 5.06
C GLN A 166 -3.31 -16.94 4.34
N TRP A 167 -2.89 -16.94 3.07
CA TRP A 167 -2.80 -18.15 2.25
C TRP A 167 -1.39 -18.73 2.19
N PHE A 168 -0.36 -17.94 2.53
CA PHE A 168 1.04 -18.32 2.35
C PHE A 168 1.83 -18.14 3.64
N HIS A 169 2.59 -19.17 4.01
CA HIS A 169 3.52 -19.15 5.14
C HIS A 169 4.96 -19.03 4.65
N ARG A 170 5.44 -20.00 3.85
CA ARG A 170 6.84 -20.06 3.39
C ARG A 170 7.12 -19.15 2.21
N ARG A 171 6.09 -18.86 1.39
CA ARG A 171 6.19 -18.00 0.19
C ARG A 171 5.43 -16.68 0.37
N ARG A 172 5.30 -16.22 1.60
CA ARG A 172 4.46 -15.07 1.97
C ARG A 172 4.93 -13.79 1.30
N GLY A 173 6.22 -13.50 1.37
CA GLY A 173 6.87 -12.35 0.76
C GLY A 173 6.81 -12.42 -0.76
N LEU A 174 7.11 -13.57 -1.38
CA LEU A 174 6.94 -13.75 -2.83
C LEU A 174 5.50 -13.47 -3.27
N ALA A 175 4.51 -14.11 -2.63
CA ALA A 175 3.11 -14.01 -3.03
C ALA A 175 2.59 -12.57 -2.86
N THR A 176 2.96 -11.91 -1.76
CA THR A 176 2.61 -10.50 -1.52
C THR A 176 3.31 -9.58 -2.51
N GLY A 177 4.58 -9.84 -2.81
CA GLY A 177 5.36 -9.13 -3.83
C GLY A 177 4.70 -9.23 -5.21
N LEU A 178 4.36 -10.44 -5.65
CA LEU A 178 3.65 -10.69 -6.90
C LEU A 178 2.30 -9.96 -6.96
N ALA A 179 1.53 -9.96 -5.87
CA ALA A 179 0.29 -9.18 -5.81
C ALA A 179 0.56 -7.66 -5.90
N ALA A 180 1.65 -7.18 -5.32
CA ALA A 180 2.04 -5.77 -5.37
C ALA A 180 2.58 -5.33 -6.74
N VAL A 181 3.11 -6.23 -7.58
CA VAL A 181 3.52 -5.94 -8.96
C VAL A 181 2.40 -5.27 -9.77
N GLY A 182 1.14 -5.57 -9.43
CA GLY A 182 -0.05 -5.01 -10.09
C GLY A 182 -0.04 -3.49 -10.15
N THR A 183 0.44 -2.81 -9.11
CA THR A 183 0.55 -1.34 -9.10
C THR A 183 1.40 -0.80 -10.24
N GLY A 184 2.58 -1.37 -10.46
CA GLY A 184 3.52 -0.92 -11.50
C GLY A 184 2.99 -1.24 -12.91
N ALA A 185 2.51 -2.48 -13.10
CA ALA A 185 1.91 -2.92 -14.36
C ALA A 185 0.68 -2.08 -14.75
N GLY A 186 -0.22 -1.84 -13.78
CA GLY A 186 -1.39 -1.00 -13.97
C GLY A 186 -1.02 0.45 -14.23
N GLY A 187 -0.04 1.01 -13.51
CA GLY A 187 0.44 2.38 -13.70
C GLY A 187 0.94 2.63 -15.12
N LEU A 188 1.76 1.72 -15.66
CA LEU A 188 2.25 1.81 -17.03
C LEU A 188 1.10 1.71 -18.05
N LEU A 189 0.23 0.71 -17.89
CA LEU A 189 -0.91 0.50 -18.78
C LEU A 189 -1.84 1.74 -18.79
N TYR A 190 -2.24 2.21 -17.62
CA TYR A 190 -3.15 3.34 -17.49
C TYR A 190 -2.51 4.64 -17.96
N ALA A 191 -1.22 4.89 -17.70
CA ALA A 191 -0.56 6.09 -18.21
C ALA A 191 -0.56 6.15 -19.75
N MET A 192 -0.25 5.02 -20.41
CA MET A 192 -0.24 4.95 -21.88
C MET A 192 -1.64 5.10 -22.46
N VAL A 193 -2.62 4.36 -21.94
CA VAL A 193 -3.99 4.36 -22.45
C VAL A 193 -4.68 5.68 -22.14
N ALA A 194 -4.50 6.26 -20.95
CA ALA A 194 -5.08 7.55 -20.59
C ALA A 194 -4.57 8.68 -21.49
N GLY A 195 -3.27 8.72 -21.81
CA GLY A 195 -2.72 9.73 -22.72
C GLY A 195 -3.39 9.69 -24.10
N GLN A 196 -3.55 8.51 -24.66
CA GLN A 196 -4.23 8.32 -25.96
C GLN A 196 -5.72 8.67 -25.89
N MET A 197 -6.43 8.24 -24.84
CA MET A 197 -7.86 8.56 -24.67
C MET A 197 -8.10 10.06 -24.48
N ILE A 198 -7.24 10.76 -23.73
CA ILE A 198 -7.35 12.20 -23.53
C ILE A 198 -7.20 12.93 -24.88
N GLN A 199 -6.27 12.52 -25.73
CA GLN A 199 -6.07 13.13 -27.06
C GLN A 199 -7.25 12.88 -28.01
N GLN A 200 -7.82 11.67 -28.02
CA GLN A 200 -8.86 11.29 -28.99
C GLN A 200 -10.27 11.65 -28.54
N MET A 201 -10.58 11.52 -27.24
CA MET A 201 -11.94 11.58 -26.69
C MET A 201 -12.11 12.64 -25.58
N GLY A 202 -11.01 13.26 -25.14
CA GLY A 202 -11.00 14.22 -24.05
C GLY A 202 -10.99 13.59 -22.65
N VAL A 203 -10.74 14.43 -21.64
CA VAL A 203 -10.55 14.01 -20.24
C VAL A 203 -11.80 13.33 -19.66
N GLY A 204 -12.98 13.90 -19.90
CA GLY A 204 -14.23 13.37 -19.34
C GLY A 204 -14.48 11.91 -19.75
N TRP A 205 -14.33 11.60 -21.04
CA TRP A 205 -14.48 10.23 -21.53
C TRP A 205 -13.38 9.29 -21.03
N ALA A 206 -12.13 9.77 -20.99
CA ALA A 206 -11.03 8.98 -20.43
C ALA A 206 -11.32 8.55 -18.98
N ILE A 207 -11.77 9.48 -18.12
CA ILE A 207 -12.12 9.17 -16.73
C ILE A 207 -13.30 8.19 -16.65
N ARG A 208 -14.32 8.31 -17.51
CA ARG A 208 -15.46 7.37 -17.53
C ARG A 208 -15.04 5.95 -17.88
N VAL A 209 -14.19 5.79 -18.91
CA VAL A 209 -13.67 4.48 -19.29
C VAL A 209 -12.86 3.88 -18.15
N LEU A 210 -11.98 4.65 -17.52
CA LEU A 210 -11.23 4.23 -16.33
C LEU A 210 -12.16 3.78 -15.19
N ALA A 211 -13.21 4.54 -14.91
CA ALA A 211 -14.18 4.24 -13.86
C ALA A 211 -14.91 2.92 -14.14
N ILE A 212 -15.42 2.73 -15.35
CA ILE A 212 -16.19 1.54 -15.72
C ILE A 212 -15.31 0.29 -15.72
N VAL A 213 -14.13 0.36 -16.35
CA VAL A 213 -13.20 -0.78 -16.42
C VAL A 213 -12.73 -1.17 -15.02
N SER A 214 -12.29 -0.21 -14.21
CA SER A 214 -11.87 -0.50 -12.84
C SER A 214 -13.00 -0.99 -11.95
N GLY A 215 -14.21 -0.44 -12.08
CA GLY A 215 -15.38 -0.91 -11.37
C GLY A 215 -15.68 -2.38 -11.67
N VAL A 216 -15.80 -2.74 -12.96
CA VAL A 216 -16.12 -4.12 -13.38
C VAL A 216 -15.06 -5.12 -12.91
N VAL A 217 -13.78 -4.82 -13.15
CA VAL A 217 -12.69 -5.73 -12.78
C VAL A 217 -12.55 -5.84 -11.27
N ASN A 218 -12.62 -4.72 -10.53
CA ASN A 218 -12.50 -4.76 -9.07
C ASN A 218 -13.70 -5.43 -8.42
N THR A 219 -14.92 -5.28 -8.95
CA THR A 219 -16.09 -6.03 -8.47
C THR A 219 -15.89 -7.53 -8.67
N ALA A 220 -15.48 -7.97 -9.86
CA ALA A 220 -15.22 -9.37 -10.14
C ALA A 220 -14.13 -9.95 -9.20
N CYS A 221 -13.04 -9.21 -9.00
CA CYS A 221 -11.96 -9.60 -8.09
C CYS A 221 -12.43 -9.64 -6.64
N SER A 222 -13.23 -8.66 -6.20
CA SER A 222 -13.78 -8.60 -4.83
C SER A 222 -14.69 -9.78 -4.51
N ILE A 223 -15.46 -10.27 -5.48
CA ILE A 223 -16.29 -11.47 -5.33
C ILE A 223 -15.42 -12.74 -5.30
N THR A 224 -14.36 -12.77 -6.10
CA THR A 224 -13.45 -13.92 -6.22
C THR A 224 -12.54 -14.06 -4.99
N VAL A 225 -12.18 -12.97 -4.34
CA VAL A 225 -11.33 -12.98 -3.13
C VAL A 225 -11.99 -13.79 -2.01
N ARG A 226 -11.20 -14.70 -1.44
CA ARG A 226 -11.57 -15.48 -0.25
C ARG A 226 -10.60 -15.15 0.87
N THR A 227 -11.15 -14.66 1.97
CA THR A 227 -10.39 -14.43 3.20
C THR A 227 -10.53 -15.65 4.11
N ARG A 228 -9.56 -15.82 5.00
CA ARG A 228 -9.54 -16.88 6.02
C ARG A 228 -9.71 -16.30 7.41
N ASP A 229 -10.36 -15.15 7.52
CA ASP A 229 -10.57 -14.43 8.79
C ASP A 229 -11.35 -15.27 9.81
N LYS A 230 -12.22 -16.18 9.35
CA LYS A 230 -12.95 -17.12 10.21
C LYS A 230 -12.05 -18.14 10.91
N VAL A 231 -10.85 -18.38 10.39
CA VAL A 231 -9.86 -19.28 10.99
C VAL A 231 -8.87 -18.48 11.85
N ILE A 232 -8.47 -17.30 11.37
CA ILE A 232 -7.39 -16.50 11.97
C ILE A 232 -7.92 -15.58 13.10
N HIS A 233 -9.22 -15.31 13.13
CA HIS A 233 -9.88 -14.41 14.09
C HIS A 233 -9.14 -13.07 14.30
N PRO A 234 -8.90 -12.30 13.24
CA PRO A 234 -8.20 -11.02 13.34
C PRO A 234 -8.94 -10.04 14.27
N LYS A 235 -8.19 -9.36 15.14
CA LYS A 235 -8.73 -8.30 16.01
C LYS A 235 -8.76 -6.99 15.25
N TYR A 236 -9.95 -6.52 14.91
CA TYR A 236 -10.15 -5.23 14.27
C TYR A 236 -10.37 -4.15 15.33
N SER A 237 -9.32 -3.37 15.61
CA SER A 237 -9.44 -2.17 16.43
C SER A 237 -9.18 -0.93 15.58
N LEU A 238 -9.99 0.11 15.77
CA LEU A 238 -9.80 1.42 15.15
C LEU A 238 -8.44 2.02 15.51
N PHE A 239 -8.14 2.04 16.81
CA PHE A 239 -6.92 2.55 17.38
C PHE A 239 -6.56 1.70 18.58
N ASN A 240 -5.31 1.25 18.63
CA ASN A 240 -4.75 0.64 19.82
C ASN A 240 -3.68 1.58 20.39
N PHE A 241 -4.09 2.44 21.31
CA PHE A 241 -3.20 3.44 21.91
C PHE A 241 -2.05 2.82 22.71
N ASP A 242 -2.21 1.58 23.18
CA ASP A 242 -1.15 0.87 23.91
C ASP A 242 0.08 0.60 23.02
N LEU A 243 -0.10 0.51 21.69
CA LEU A 243 1.00 0.36 20.75
C LEU A 243 1.93 1.58 20.76
N PHE A 244 1.40 2.79 20.93
CA PHE A 244 2.21 4.01 21.00
C PHE A 244 3.09 4.07 22.25
N ARG A 245 2.80 3.26 23.28
CA ARG A 245 3.65 3.13 24.46
C ARG A 245 4.88 2.24 24.20
N GLN A 246 4.85 1.42 23.14
CA GLN A 246 5.92 0.49 22.82
C GLN A 246 7.00 1.17 21.96
N ARG A 247 8.23 1.28 22.48
CA ARG A 247 9.35 1.90 21.77
C ARG A 247 9.62 1.27 20.39
N ARG A 248 9.48 -0.05 20.28
CA ARG A 248 9.69 -0.78 19.00
C ARG A 248 8.68 -0.35 17.93
N TYR A 249 7.42 -0.14 18.33
CA TYR A 249 6.38 0.34 17.42
C TYR A 249 6.64 1.78 16.98
N LEU A 250 7.05 2.67 17.90
CA LEU A 250 7.41 4.05 17.55
C LEU A 250 8.59 4.12 16.58
N LEU A 251 9.62 3.28 16.77
CA LEU A 251 10.75 3.19 15.85
C LEU A 251 10.32 2.71 14.46
N LEU A 252 9.45 1.70 14.39
CA LEU A 252 8.92 1.20 13.12
C LEU A 252 8.05 2.24 12.41
N LEU A 253 7.25 3.00 13.17
CA LEU A 253 6.43 4.08 12.63
C LEU A 253 7.30 5.21 12.08
N GLY A 254 8.34 5.61 12.81
CA GLY A 254 9.32 6.59 12.36
C GLY A 254 10.05 6.14 11.09
N PHE A 255 10.53 4.89 11.06
CA PHE A 255 11.13 4.29 9.86
C PHE A 255 10.18 4.35 8.67
N SER A 256 8.93 3.89 8.83
CA SER A 256 7.94 3.87 7.75
C SER A 256 7.61 5.27 7.24
N PHE A 257 7.51 6.27 8.14
CA PHE A 257 7.27 7.66 7.78
C PHE A 257 8.40 8.24 6.93
N PHE A 258 9.66 8.10 7.37
CA PHE A 258 10.81 8.61 6.62
C PHE A 258 11.01 7.86 5.30
N SER A 259 10.79 6.54 5.26
CA SER A 259 10.86 5.76 4.04
C SER A 259 9.82 6.20 3.02
N MET A 260 8.54 6.35 3.41
CA MET A 260 7.50 6.84 2.48
C MET A 260 7.77 8.27 2.00
N LEU A 261 8.26 9.14 2.88
CA LEU A 261 8.62 10.51 2.50
C LEU A 261 9.71 10.51 1.43
N GLY A 262 10.78 9.74 1.63
CA GLY A 262 11.87 9.61 0.66
C GLY A 262 11.40 9.02 -0.67
N GLU A 263 10.61 7.94 -0.61
CA GLU A 263 10.06 7.26 -1.78
C GLU A 263 9.26 8.22 -2.68
N ILE A 264 8.30 8.95 -2.11
CA ILE A 264 7.45 9.87 -2.88
C ILE A 264 8.28 10.97 -3.55
N VAL A 265 9.25 11.55 -2.82
CA VAL A 265 10.12 12.60 -3.37
C VAL A 265 10.93 12.06 -4.54
N ILE A 266 11.58 10.90 -4.37
CA ILE A 266 12.46 10.35 -5.40
C ILE A 266 11.64 9.97 -6.64
N LEU A 267 10.55 9.23 -6.48
CA LEU A 267 9.74 8.75 -7.61
C LEU A 267 9.11 9.88 -8.43
N THR A 268 8.77 10.99 -7.79
CA THR A 268 8.17 12.14 -8.49
C THR A 268 9.22 13.09 -9.11
N GLN A 269 10.40 13.20 -8.52
CA GLN A 269 11.43 14.15 -8.96
C GLN A 269 12.35 13.61 -10.05
N ILE A 270 12.48 12.29 -10.23
CA ILE A 270 13.32 11.72 -11.29
C ILE A 270 12.94 12.23 -12.71
N PRO A 271 11.66 12.21 -13.13
CA PRO A 271 11.26 12.76 -14.42
C PRO A 271 11.51 14.27 -14.53
N ASP A 272 11.24 15.02 -13.46
CA ASP A 272 11.44 16.48 -13.40
C ASP A 272 12.93 16.84 -13.51
N TYR A 273 13.81 16.07 -12.87
CA TYR A 273 15.26 16.23 -12.97
C TYR A 273 15.75 16.00 -14.41
N GLY A 274 15.26 14.94 -15.06
CA GLY A 274 15.59 14.67 -16.46
C GLY A 274 15.17 15.80 -17.40
N ALA A 275 14.00 16.41 -17.15
CA ALA A 275 13.51 17.54 -17.93
C ALA A 275 14.29 18.84 -17.66
N ALA A 276 14.56 19.16 -16.40
CA ALA A 276 15.09 20.46 -15.99
C ALA A 276 16.62 20.56 -16.06
N VAL A 277 17.34 19.47 -15.77
CA VAL A 277 18.82 19.47 -15.70
C VAL A 277 19.45 18.89 -16.95
N LEU A 278 18.87 17.82 -17.49
CA LEU A 278 19.38 17.13 -18.68
C LEU A 278 18.67 17.55 -19.98
N GLU A 279 17.71 18.48 -19.87
CA GLU A 279 16.91 19.01 -21.00
C GLU A 279 16.24 17.92 -21.85
N LEU A 280 15.92 16.77 -21.24
CA LEU A 280 15.27 15.65 -21.91
C LEU A 280 13.82 16.00 -22.23
N GLN A 281 13.30 15.47 -23.34
CA GLN A 281 11.93 15.78 -23.78
C GLN A 281 11.17 14.54 -24.26
N GLY A 282 9.84 14.61 -24.15
CA GLY A 282 8.91 13.62 -24.70
C GLY A 282 9.24 12.18 -24.29
N THR A 283 9.55 11.34 -25.29
CA THR A 283 9.78 9.90 -25.15
C THR A 283 10.87 9.55 -24.14
N GLN A 284 11.91 10.38 -24.00
CA GLN A 284 13.02 10.10 -23.06
C GLN A 284 12.55 10.12 -21.60
N ILE A 285 11.70 11.09 -21.23
CA ILE A 285 11.11 11.18 -19.89
C ILE A 285 10.15 10.00 -19.66
N SER A 286 9.37 9.62 -20.67
CA SER A 286 8.47 8.46 -20.58
C SER A 286 9.24 7.15 -20.37
N VAL A 287 10.39 6.97 -21.03
CA VAL A 287 11.26 5.79 -20.84
C VAL A 287 11.79 5.74 -19.41
N ILE A 288 12.22 6.86 -18.84
CA ILE A 288 12.66 6.95 -17.43
C ILE A 288 11.57 6.45 -16.49
N GLY A 289 10.34 6.94 -16.63
CA GLY A 289 9.20 6.47 -15.83
C GLY A 289 8.89 4.99 -16.03
N ALA A 290 9.00 4.49 -17.28
CA ALA A 290 8.83 3.07 -17.58
C ALA A 290 9.92 2.19 -16.92
N MET A 291 11.15 2.69 -16.82
CA MET A 291 12.25 1.99 -16.14
C MET A 291 12.02 1.92 -14.63
N VAL A 292 11.50 2.98 -14.01
CA VAL A 292 11.06 2.94 -12.61
C VAL A 292 9.99 1.87 -12.40
N ALA A 293 8.96 1.84 -13.26
CA ALA A 293 7.89 0.84 -13.18
C ALA A 293 8.42 -0.59 -13.38
N LEU A 294 9.35 -0.79 -14.34
CA LEU A 294 10.03 -2.08 -14.55
C LEU A 294 10.82 -2.49 -13.31
N GLY A 295 11.53 -1.54 -12.70
CA GLY A 295 12.21 -1.71 -11.42
C GLY A 295 11.25 -2.25 -10.37
N GLN A 296 10.11 -1.59 -10.14
CA GLN A 296 9.11 -2.02 -9.16
C GLN A 296 8.58 -3.43 -9.43
N ILE A 297 8.36 -3.78 -10.69
CA ILE A 297 7.89 -5.10 -11.09
C ILE A 297 8.90 -6.19 -10.69
N LEU A 298 10.17 -5.97 -10.98
CA LEU A 298 11.25 -6.93 -10.70
C LEU A 298 11.64 -6.93 -9.20
N GLY A 299 11.70 -5.74 -8.61
CA GLY A 299 12.07 -5.49 -7.23
C GLY A 299 11.09 -6.11 -6.25
N ARG A 300 9.78 -5.86 -6.39
CA ARG A 300 8.76 -6.36 -5.45
C ARG A 300 8.77 -7.89 -5.34
N SER A 301 8.98 -8.58 -6.45
CA SER A 301 9.05 -10.05 -6.46
C SER A 301 10.35 -10.58 -5.86
N SER A 302 11.50 -10.01 -6.24
CA SER A 302 12.82 -10.45 -5.78
C SER A 302 13.08 -10.09 -4.31
N ILE A 303 12.70 -8.89 -3.88
CA ILE A 303 12.78 -8.45 -2.48
C ILE A 303 11.79 -9.24 -1.62
N GLY A 304 10.59 -9.53 -2.12
CA GLY A 304 9.64 -10.41 -1.44
C GLY A 304 10.23 -11.80 -1.17
N LEU A 305 10.87 -12.40 -2.18
CA LEU A 305 11.60 -13.66 -2.04
C LEU A 305 12.76 -13.58 -1.05
N ALA A 306 13.56 -12.52 -1.13
CA ALA A 306 14.70 -12.32 -0.22
C ALA A 306 14.22 -12.13 1.23
N SER A 307 13.11 -11.42 1.43
CA SER A 307 12.47 -11.18 2.73
C SER A 307 12.01 -12.47 3.40
N ASP A 308 11.54 -13.45 2.61
CA ASP A 308 11.15 -14.77 3.12
C ASP A 308 12.35 -15.55 3.70
N HIS A 309 13.58 -15.27 3.26
CA HIS A 309 14.78 -16.00 3.72
C HIS A 309 15.59 -15.23 4.78
N PHE A 310 15.78 -13.92 4.60
CA PHE A 310 16.67 -13.11 5.42
C PHE A 310 15.94 -12.28 6.51
N GLY A 311 14.61 -12.34 6.51
CA GLY A 311 13.75 -11.62 7.45
C GLY A 311 13.30 -10.25 6.95
N HIS A 312 12.03 -9.95 7.18
CA HIS A 312 11.34 -8.78 6.63
C HIS A 312 11.97 -7.44 7.02
N LEU A 313 12.31 -7.25 8.30
CA LEU A 313 12.92 -5.98 8.76
C LEU A 313 14.36 -5.80 8.28
N ASN A 314 15.13 -6.89 8.18
CA ASN A 314 16.51 -6.82 7.70
C ASN A 314 16.57 -6.41 6.23
N ILE A 315 15.72 -7.02 5.40
CA ILE A 315 15.62 -6.68 3.98
C ILE A 315 15.06 -5.27 3.80
N ALA A 316 14.03 -4.86 4.54
CA ALA A 316 13.51 -3.50 4.48
C ALA A 316 14.58 -2.45 4.82
N ALA A 317 15.37 -2.67 5.87
CA ALA A 317 16.46 -1.77 6.26
C ALA A 317 17.57 -1.73 5.20
N LEU A 318 17.98 -2.89 4.67
CA LEU A 318 19.01 -2.99 3.64
C LEU A 318 18.58 -2.26 2.36
N VAL A 319 17.37 -2.52 1.87
CA VAL A 319 16.85 -1.91 0.64
C VAL A 319 16.68 -0.40 0.81
N THR A 320 16.17 0.06 1.95
CA THR A 320 16.05 1.50 2.24
C THR A 320 17.42 2.17 2.30
N PHE A 321 18.40 1.53 2.94
CA PHE A 321 19.78 2.02 2.98
C PHE A 321 20.39 2.10 1.58
N LEU A 322 20.22 1.06 0.76
CA LEU A 322 20.68 1.04 -0.64
C LEU A 322 20.00 2.12 -1.48
N ALA A 323 18.69 2.34 -1.32
CA ALA A 323 17.96 3.40 -2.01
C ALA A 323 18.52 4.80 -1.68
N GLY A 324 18.80 5.05 -0.40
CA GLY A 324 19.46 6.29 0.04
C GLY A 324 20.88 6.43 -0.52
N LEU A 325 21.68 5.38 -0.44
CA LEU A 325 23.05 5.36 -0.95
C LEU A 325 23.08 5.58 -2.47
N TRP A 326 22.21 4.92 -3.24
CA TRP A 326 22.11 5.11 -4.69
C TRP A 326 21.67 6.53 -5.06
N SER A 327 20.76 7.11 -4.28
CA SER A 327 20.33 8.50 -4.51
C SER A 327 21.51 9.47 -4.34
N LEU A 328 22.40 9.24 -3.37
CA LEU A 328 23.59 10.09 -3.19
C LEU A 328 24.69 9.79 -4.21
N ALA A 329 24.94 8.52 -4.49
CA ALA A 329 26.08 8.08 -5.30
C ALA A 329 25.82 8.16 -6.81
N VAL A 330 24.56 8.01 -7.24
CA VAL A 330 24.21 7.91 -8.67
C VAL A 330 23.35 9.07 -9.14
N TRP A 331 22.32 9.47 -8.38
CA TRP A 331 21.41 10.55 -8.83
C TRP A 331 22.05 11.93 -8.76
N ILE A 332 22.71 12.30 -7.67
CA ILE A 332 23.39 13.61 -7.55
C ILE A 332 24.39 13.86 -8.70
N PRO A 333 25.28 12.90 -9.05
CA PRO A 333 26.20 13.07 -10.18
C PRO A 333 25.60 12.69 -11.55
N ALA A 334 24.29 12.45 -11.67
CA ALA A 334 23.68 11.97 -12.91
C ALA A 334 23.72 13.02 -14.03
N SER A 335 24.76 12.96 -14.88
CA SER A 335 24.95 13.90 -16.00
C SER A 335 24.54 13.35 -17.36
N SER A 336 24.04 12.11 -17.43
CA SER A 336 23.69 11.46 -18.70
C SER A 336 22.36 10.71 -18.64
N TYR A 337 21.69 10.65 -19.79
CA TYR A 337 20.44 9.90 -19.96
C TYR A 337 20.58 8.42 -19.59
N GLY A 338 21.69 7.78 -19.99
CA GLY A 338 21.94 6.37 -19.68
C GLY A 338 22.10 6.11 -18.18
N LEU A 339 22.78 7.01 -17.46
CA LEU A 339 22.95 6.91 -16.01
C LEU A 339 21.62 7.13 -15.28
N LEU A 340 20.77 8.04 -15.78
CA LEU A 340 19.45 8.29 -15.22
C LEU A 340 18.48 7.10 -15.45
N ILE A 341 18.54 6.45 -16.62
CA ILE A 341 17.83 5.18 -16.88
C ILE A 341 18.28 4.09 -15.91
N PHE A 342 19.60 3.91 -15.76
CA PHE A 342 20.17 2.93 -14.85
C PHE A 342 19.70 3.18 -13.41
N PHE A 343 19.81 4.43 -12.94
CA PHE A 343 19.32 4.83 -11.63
C PHE A 343 17.82 4.52 -11.47
N SER A 344 17.00 4.88 -12.45
CA SER A 344 15.55 4.69 -12.46
C SER A 344 15.14 3.23 -12.29
N LEU A 345 15.85 2.30 -12.93
CA LEU A 345 15.59 0.87 -12.81
C LEU A 345 15.86 0.36 -11.38
N PHE A 346 17.01 0.72 -10.81
CA PHE A 346 17.42 0.24 -9.48
C PHE A 346 16.62 0.90 -8.36
N ILE A 347 16.38 2.20 -8.45
CA ILE A 347 15.59 2.90 -7.45
C ILE A 347 14.13 2.44 -7.47
N GLY A 348 13.58 2.15 -8.66
CA GLY A 348 12.28 1.51 -8.80
C GLY A 348 12.27 0.12 -8.18
N ALA A 349 13.37 -0.64 -8.27
CA ALA A 349 13.45 -1.94 -7.62
C ALA A 349 13.49 -1.86 -6.09
N PHE A 350 14.06 -0.80 -5.54
CA PHE A 350 14.16 -0.59 -4.09
C PHE A 350 12.95 0.13 -3.47
N ALA A 351 12.06 0.70 -4.29
CA ALA A 351 10.84 1.41 -3.88
C ALA A 351 9.61 0.48 -3.81
#